data_AF-A0A9P9RAR4-F1
#
_entry.id   AF-A0A9P9RAR4-F1
#
_cell.length_a   1.000
_cell.length_b   1.000
_cell.length_c   1.000
_cell.angle_alpha   90.00
_cell.angle_beta   90.00
_cell.angle_gamma   90.00
#
_symmetry.space_group_name_H-M   'P 1'
#
loop_
_entity.id
_entity.type
_entity.pdbx_description
1 polymer ?
#
loop_
_entity_poly.entity_id
_entity_poly.type
_entity_poly.pdbx_seq_one_letter_code
_entity_poly.pdbx_strand_id
1 'polypeptide(L)'
;MSTRRAALSLYRRSLKLALDWAVHRHLWRGQALYIRSLFEANRNVTDPRHQRALLSETEKLLESWKHPDPYTPPTAPGGSKFERNLPSPILDPPPHPVNRH
;
A
#
# COMPACT_ATOMS: atom_id res chain seq x y z
N MET A 1 -10.80 -13.90 -1.19
CA MET A 1 -9.73 -13.21 -0.44
C MET A 1 -9.79 -13.66 1.03
N SER A 2 -8.67 -14.10 1.61
CA SER A 2 -8.63 -14.45 3.05
C SER A 2 -8.89 -13.19 3.89
N THR A 3 -9.78 -13.27 4.90
CA THR A 3 -10.14 -12.14 5.80
C THR A 3 -8.91 -11.54 6.47
N ARG A 4 -7.94 -12.40 6.86
CA ARG A 4 -6.65 -11.97 7.40
C ARG A 4 -5.84 -11.12 6.41
N ARG A 5 -5.79 -11.50 5.13
CA ARG A 5 -5.08 -10.71 4.10
C ARG A 5 -5.76 -9.36 3.89
N ALA A 6 -7.10 -9.33 3.90
CA ALA A 6 -7.87 -8.09 3.79
C ALA A 6 -7.60 -7.15 4.98
N ALA A 7 -7.62 -7.66 6.21
CA ALA A 7 -7.31 -6.89 7.41
C ALA A 7 -5.88 -6.32 7.39
N LEU A 8 -4.88 -7.13 6.98
CA LEU A 8 -3.50 -6.67 6.87
C LEU A 8 -3.30 -5.61 5.78
N SER A 9 -4.03 -5.73 4.67
CA SER A 9 -4.03 -4.71 3.61
C SER A 9 -4.64 -3.40 4.11
N LEU A 10 -5.81 -3.47 4.77
CA LEU A 10 -6.45 -2.31 5.38
C LEU A 10 -5.56 -1.63 6.40
N TYR A 11 -4.93 -2.38 7.30
CA TYR A 11 -4.02 -1.83 8.29
C TYR A 11 -2.87 -1.03 7.65
N ARG A 12 -2.23 -1.59 6.61
CA ARG A 12 -1.17 -0.89 5.86
C ARG A 12 -1.69 0.38 5.20
N ARG A 13 -2.88 0.34 4.59
CA ARG A 13 -3.52 1.50 3.96
C ARG A 13 -3.88 2.57 5.00
N SER A 14 -4.40 2.20 6.16
CA SER A 14 -4.71 3.13 7.25
C SER A 14 -3.46 3.88 7.74
N LEU A 15 -2.36 3.17 7.96
CA LEU A 15 -1.10 3.79 8.37
C LEU A 15 -0.52 4.73 7.30
N LYS A 16 -0.62 4.33 6.02
CA LYS A 16 -0.18 5.15 4.90
C LYS A 16 -1.03 6.40 4.74
N LEU A 17 -2.36 6.28 4.82
CA LEU A 17 -3.28 7.40 4.76
C LEU A 17 -3.03 8.41 5.89
N ALA A 18 -2.84 7.93 7.12
CA ALA A 18 -2.48 8.79 8.24
C ALA A 18 -1.13 9.50 8.00
N LEU A 19 -0.18 8.83 7.37
CA LEU A 19 1.11 9.43 7.00
C LEU A 19 0.96 10.49 5.90
N ASP A 20 0.03 10.30 4.96
CA ASP A 20 -0.23 11.25 3.88
C ASP A 20 -0.76 12.58 4.40
N TRP A 21 -1.57 12.56 5.46
CA TRP A 21 -2.02 13.78 6.13
C TRP A 21 -0.98 14.37 7.11
N ALA A 22 -0.16 13.51 7.74
CA ALA A 22 0.76 13.94 8.77
C ALA A 22 2.08 14.44 8.18
N VAL A 23 2.24 15.77 8.14
CA VAL A 23 3.50 16.43 7.70
C VAL A 23 4.71 16.01 8.56
N HIS A 24 4.50 15.83 9.88
CA HIS A 24 5.58 15.54 10.82
C HIS A 24 5.50 14.13 11.44
N ARG A 25 6.67 13.47 11.53
CA ARG A 25 6.78 12.07 12.01
C ARG A 25 6.41 11.86 13.48
N HIS A 26 6.62 12.85 14.35
CA HIS A 26 6.29 12.72 15.77
C HIS A 26 4.76 12.68 15.98
N LEU A 27 4.00 13.51 15.25
CA LEU A 27 2.53 13.48 15.25
C LEU A 27 2.01 12.15 14.69
N TRP A 28 2.56 11.72 13.54
CA TRP A 28 2.16 10.47 12.90
C TRP A 28 2.35 9.25 13.82
N ARG A 29 3.40 9.21 14.64
CA ARG A 29 3.65 8.08 15.55
C ARG A 29 2.51 7.89 16.55
N GLY A 30 1.96 8.98 17.11
CA GLY A 30 0.81 8.91 18.00
C GLY A 30 -0.43 8.34 17.30
N GLN A 31 -0.72 8.83 16.10
CA GLN A 31 -1.82 8.33 15.27
C GLN A 31 -1.63 6.86 14.88
N ALA A 32 -0.41 6.44 14.54
CA ALA A 32 -0.11 5.07 14.16
C ALA A 32 -0.33 4.08 15.33
N LEU A 33 0.03 4.48 16.55
CA LEU A 33 -0.25 3.68 17.75
C LEU A 33 -1.75 3.58 18.02
N TYR A 34 -2.50 4.66 17.85
CA TYR A 34 -3.95 4.66 17.98
C TYR A 34 -4.63 3.75 16.93
N ILE A 35 -4.22 3.84 15.66
CA ILE A 35 -4.70 2.93 14.62
C ILE A 35 -4.40 1.48 14.99
N ARG A 36 -3.20 1.19 15.50
CA ARG A 36 -2.87 -0.17 15.96
C ARG A 36 -3.79 -0.64 17.09
N SER A 37 -4.08 0.19 18.09
CA SER A 37 -4.97 -0.22 19.19
C SER A 37 -6.37 -0.56 18.71
N LEU A 38 -6.89 0.16 17.69
CA LEU A 38 -8.20 -0.14 17.09
C LEU A 38 -8.23 -1.54 16.43
N PHE A 39 -7.16 -1.90 15.71
CA PHE A 39 -7.06 -3.23 15.09
C PHE A 39 -6.85 -4.33 16.13
N GLU A 40 -6.03 -4.10 17.16
CA GLU A 40 -5.81 -5.08 18.23
C GLU A 40 -7.08 -5.35 19.04
N ALA A 41 -7.90 -4.32 19.31
CA ALA A 41 -9.18 -4.46 20.00
C ALA A 41 -10.15 -5.43 19.28
N ASN A 42 -10.06 -5.51 17.96
CA ASN A 42 -10.92 -6.36 17.13
C ASN A 42 -10.25 -7.67 16.66
N ARG A 43 -9.03 -7.96 17.12
CA ARG A 43 -8.22 -9.09 16.62
C ARG A 43 -8.87 -10.46 16.85
N ASN A 44 -9.61 -10.60 17.95
CA ASN A 44 -10.18 -11.88 18.39
C ASN A 44 -11.63 -12.09 17.94
N VAL A 45 -12.18 -11.23 17.08
CA VAL A 45 -13.53 -11.40 16.52
C VAL A 45 -13.52 -12.62 15.58
N THR A 46 -14.29 -13.65 15.90
CA THR A 46 -14.34 -14.91 15.15
C THR A 46 -15.53 -15.00 14.20
N ASP A 47 -16.64 -14.32 14.49
CA ASP A 47 -17.84 -14.33 13.64
C ASP A 47 -17.53 -13.73 12.25
N PRO A 48 -17.67 -14.51 11.16
CA PRO A 48 -17.42 -14.03 9.81
C PRO A 48 -18.31 -12.86 9.38
N ARG A 49 -19.54 -12.76 9.90
CA ARG A 49 -20.44 -11.64 9.56
C ARG A 49 -19.94 -10.35 10.17
N HIS A 50 -19.60 -10.39 11.46
CA HIS A 50 -19.00 -9.27 12.17
C HIS A 50 -17.67 -8.84 11.52
N GLN A 51 -16.78 -9.79 11.19
CA GLN A 51 -15.53 -9.47 10.48
C GLN A 51 -15.78 -8.70 9.19
N ARG A 52 -16.76 -9.11 8.37
CA ARG A 52 -17.09 -8.42 7.11
C ARG A 52 -17.63 -7.02 7.35
N ALA A 53 -18.47 -6.84 8.37
CA ALA A 53 -18.99 -5.52 8.75
C ALA A 53 -17.84 -4.56 9.10
N LEU A 54 -16.94 -4.98 10.00
CA LEU A 54 -15.78 -4.16 10.41
C LEU A 54 -14.87 -3.79 9.23
N LEU A 55 -14.59 -4.76 8.34
CA LEU A 55 -13.79 -4.49 7.15
C LEU A 55 -14.48 -3.47 6.23
N SER A 56 -15.79 -3.60 6.02
CA SER A 56 -16.57 -2.68 5.18
C SER A 56 -16.65 -1.27 5.78
N GLU A 57 -16.84 -1.17 7.09
CA GLU A 57 -16.85 0.12 7.79
C GLU A 57 -15.48 0.80 7.72
N THR A 58 -14.41 0.03 7.90
CA THR A 58 -13.03 0.54 7.77
C THR A 58 -12.76 1.01 6.35
N GLU A 59 -13.24 0.30 5.32
CA GLU A 59 -13.12 0.74 3.92
C GLU A 59 -13.84 2.06 3.67
N LYS A 60 -15.07 2.22 4.16
CA LYS A 60 -15.83 3.48 4.06
C LYS A 60 -15.09 4.63 4.72
N LEU A 61 -14.50 4.39 5.89
CA LEU A 61 -13.73 5.40 6.62
C LEU A 61 -12.46 5.80 5.85
N LEU A 62 -11.73 4.84 5.26
CA LEU A 62 -10.54 5.18 4.47
C LEU A 62 -10.90 5.97 3.20
N GLU A 63 -12.04 5.68 2.59
CA GLU A 63 -12.48 6.43 1.41
C GLU A 63 -12.90 7.85 1.77
N SER A 64 -13.61 8.05 2.89
CA SER A 64 -14.03 9.40 3.29
C SER A 64 -12.87 10.30 3.69
N TRP A 65 -11.80 9.73 4.26
CA TRP A 65 -10.61 10.46 4.70
C TRP A 65 -9.47 10.45 3.67
N LYS A 66 -9.74 10.00 2.44
CA LYS A 66 -8.72 9.88 1.41
C LYS A 66 -8.05 11.24 1.13
N HIS A 67 -6.71 11.26 1.17
CA HIS A 67 -5.95 12.46 0.82
C HIS A 67 -6.09 12.73 -0.69
N PRO A 68 -6.35 13.98 -1.12
CA PRO A 68 -6.54 14.30 -2.54
C PRO A 68 -5.27 14.09 -3.38
N ASP A 69 -4.09 14.32 -2.79
CA ASP A 69 -2.78 14.14 -3.43
C ASP A 69 -1.83 13.32 -2.53
N PRO A 70 -1.96 11.99 -2.47
CA PRO A 70 -1.20 11.16 -1.53
C PRO A 70 0.28 11.06 -1.93
N TYR A 71 1.18 10.92 -0.93
CA TYR A 71 2.61 10.78 -1.22
C TYR A 71 2.89 9.50 -2.02
N THR A 72 3.49 9.67 -3.19
CA THR A 72 3.93 8.57 -4.06
C THR A 72 5.45 8.55 -4.15
N PRO A 73 6.11 7.41 -3.87
CA PRO A 73 7.57 7.31 -4.03
C PRO A 73 8.00 7.67 -5.45
N PRO A 74 9.12 8.40 -5.66
CA PRO A 74 9.45 8.95 -6.97
C PRO A 74 9.50 7.92 -8.11
N THR A 75 9.97 6.71 -7.86
CA THR A 75 10.12 5.65 -8.87
C THR A 75 8.95 4.67 -8.94
N ALA A 76 7.97 4.78 -8.03
CA ALA A 76 6.76 3.96 -8.09
C ALA A 76 5.85 4.45 -9.23
N PRO A 77 4.92 3.61 -9.72
CA PRO A 77 3.90 4.05 -10.68
C PRO A 77 3.19 5.31 -10.20
N GLY A 78 3.09 6.33 -11.07
CA GLY A 78 2.55 7.64 -10.74
C GLY A 78 3.49 8.59 -9.99
N GLY A 79 4.73 8.19 -9.70
CA GLY A 79 5.76 9.03 -9.10
C GLY A 79 6.49 9.91 -10.11
N SER A 80 7.13 10.98 -9.63
CA SER A 80 7.79 12.00 -10.46
C SER A 80 9.01 11.52 -11.27
N LYS A 81 9.54 10.34 -10.97
CA LYS A 81 10.67 9.69 -11.67
C LYS A 81 10.27 8.33 -12.26
N PHE A 82 8.98 8.02 -12.33
CA PHE A 82 8.49 6.79 -12.94
C PHE A 82 8.90 6.75 -14.42
N GLU A 83 9.46 5.62 -14.86
CA GLU A 83 9.88 5.37 -16.25
C GLU A 83 10.82 6.41 -16.87
N ARG A 84 11.45 7.28 -16.05
CA ARG A 84 12.30 8.37 -16.54
C ARG A 84 13.52 7.88 -17.34
N ASN A 85 14.04 6.70 -16.97
CA ASN A 85 15.25 6.08 -17.55
C ASN A 85 15.01 4.59 -17.87
N LEU A 86 14.01 4.28 -18.69
CA LEU A 86 13.81 2.89 -19.13
C LEU A 86 14.98 2.43 -20.02
N PRO A 87 15.51 1.21 -19.83
CA PRO A 87 16.50 0.66 -20.75
C PRO A 87 15.86 0.48 -22.13
N SER A 88 16.61 0.80 -23.19
CA SER A 88 16.16 0.53 -24.55
C SER A 88 15.92 -0.96 -24.74
N PRO A 89 14.87 -1.35 -25.49
CA PRO A 89 14.65 -2.75 -25.83
C PRO A 89 15.83 -3.27 -26.64
N ILE A 90 16.22 -4.52 -26.41
CA ILE A 90 17.21 -5.22 -27.23
C ILE A 90 16.55 -5.55 -28.56
N LEU A 91 16.96 -4.88 -29.63
CA LEU A 91 16.48 -5.12 -30.99
C LEU A 91 17.38 -6.08 -31.77
N ASP A 92 18.60 -6.30 -31.29
CA ASP A 92 19.58 -7.11 -31.99
C ASP A 92 19.19 -8.60 -31.93
N PRO A 93 19.28 -9.32 -33.06
CA PRO A 93 19.11 -10.76 -33.05
C PRO A 93 20.20 -11.41 -32.16
N PRO A 94 19.92 -12.59 -31.58
CA PRO A 94 20.93 -13.31 -30.79
C PRO A 94 22.21 -13.47 -31.62
N PRO A 95 23.40 -13.31 -31.00
CA PRO A 95 24.66 -13.36 -31.72
C PRO A 95 24.77 -14.65 -32.52
N HIS A 96 25.14 -14.53 -33.79
CA HIS A 96 25.29 -15.70 -34.67
C HIS A 96 26.36 -16.62 -34.07
N PRO A 97 26.12 -17.96 -34.03
CA PRO A 97 27.14 -18.87 -33.54
C PRO A 97 28.36 -18.74 -34.45
N VAL A 98 29.41 -18.11 -33.95
CA VAL A 98 30.71 -18.09 -34.61
C VAL A 98 31.17 -19.52 -34.65
N ASN A 99 31.15 -20.14 -35.84
CA ASN A 99 31.76 -21.46 -36.04
C ASN A 99 33.21 -21.38 -35.56
N ARG A 100 33.48 -21.98 -34.40
CA ARG A 100 34.83 -22.21 -33.92
C ARG A 100 35.41 -23.33 -34.79
N HIS A 101 36.06 -22.93 -35.88
CA HIS A 101 37.03 -23.77 -36.57
C HIS A 101 38.36 -23.73 -35.82
#